data_AF-A0A392MPF8-F1
#
_entry.id   AF-A0A392MPF8-F1
#
_cell.length_a   1.000
_cell.length_b   1.000
_cell.length_c   1.000
_cell.angle_alpha   90.00
_cell.angle_beta   90.00
_cell.angle_gamma   90.00
#
_symmetry.space_group_name_H-M   'P 1'
#
loop_
_entity.id
_entity.type
_entity.pdbx_description
1 polymer ?
#
loop_
_entity_poly.entity_id
_entity_poly.type
_entity_poly.pdbx_seq_one_letter_code
_entity_poly.pdbx_strand_id
1 'polypeptide(L)'
;AVIISWVTPDEPGSSRVQFGTSEDKFQASAEGTVSNYTFGEYKSGYIHHCLVEGLEHNTKYYYRIGSGDSSREFWFETPPKVEADAPYKFGIIGISTLMLVYGGIHGPDLLRRVQHISHGYGLQEIMK
;
A
#
# COMPACT_ATOMS: atom_id res chain seq x y z
N ALA A 1 15.80 -1.93 -0.38
CA ALA A 1 14.65 -2.12 -1.28
C ALA A 1 13.36 -2.07 -0.47
N VAL A 2 12.24 -1.73 -1.10
CA VAL A 2 10.89 -1.68 -0.49
C VAL A 2 9.91 -2.32 -1.48
N ILE A 3 8.95 -3.11 -0.99
CA ILE A 3 7.86 -3.65 -1.81
C ILE A 3 6.63 -2.77 -1.64
N ILE A 4 6.15 -2.19 -2.74
CA ILE A 4 4.91 -1.41 -2.77
C ILE A 4 3.81 -2.30 -3.34
N SER A 5 2.69 -2.39 -2.62
CA SER A 5 1.56 -3.21 -3.02
C SER A 5 0.25 -2.43 -2.97
N TRP A 6 -0.60 -2.63 -3.98
CA TRP A 6 -1.91 -2.00 -4.08
C TRP A 6 -2.88 -2.87 -4.89
N VAL A 7 -4.16 -2.51 -4.90
CA VAL A 7 -5.20 -3.22 -5.64
C VAL A 7 -5.95 -2.27 -6.55
N THR A 8 -6.15 -2.66 -7.81
CA THR A 8 -7.11 -2.02 -8.74
C THR A 8 -8.36 -2.89 -8.86
N PRO A 9 -9.58 -2.32 -8.71
CA PRO A 9 -10.79 -3.12 -8.59
C PRO A 9 -11.34 -3.63 -9.92
N ASP A 10 -11.33 -2.80 -10.96
CA ASP A 10 -12.12 -3.05 -12.18
C ASP A 10 -11.29 -3.61 -13.34
N GLU A 11 -10.06 -3.11 -13.51
CA GLU A 11 -9.16 -3.50 -14.59
C GLU A 11 -7.72 -3.64 -14.10
N PRO A 12 -6.86 -4.43 -14.78
CA PRO A 12 -5.48 -4.63 -14.34
C PRO A 12 -4.73 -3.31 -14.15
N GLY A 13 -4.92 -2.33 -15.02
CA GLY A 13 -4.21 -1.06 -14.93
C GLY A 13 -2.68 -1.22 -15.02
N SER A 14 -1.96 -0.18 -14.57
CA SER A 14 -0.49 -0.15 -14.59
C SER A 14 0.10 -0.70 -13.28
N SER A 15 1.12 -1.56 -13.39
CA SER A 15 1.96 -2.00 -12.25
C SER A 15 3.18 -1.11 -12.04
N ARG A 16 3.26 0.04 -12.73
CA ARG A 16 4.38 0.96 -12.62
C ARG A 16 4.28 1.79 -11.34
N VAL A 17 5.39 1.87 -10.62
CA VAL A 17 5.60 2.84 -9.55
C VAL A 17 6.56 3.91 -10.04
N GLN A 18 6.22 5.18 -9.83
CA GLN A 18 7.15 6.30 -10.03
C GLN A 18 7.57 6.80 -8.66
N PHE A 19 8.86 7.10 -8.46
CA PHE A 19 9.38 7.50 -7.15
C PHE A 19 10.53 8.51 -7.25
N GLY A 20 10.74 9.27 -6.17
CA GLY A 20 11.77 10.29 -6.06
C GLY A 20 11.87 10.85 -4.64
N THR A 21 12.87 11.71 -4.41
CA THR A 21 13.14 12.31 -3.08
C THR A 21 12.50 13.68 -2.88
N SER A 22 11.66 14.14 -3.82
CA SER A 22 10.96 15.41 -3.76
C SER A 22 9.52 15.24 -4.24
N GLU A 23 8.61 16.00 -3.63
CA GLU A 23 7.19 16.07 -4.04
C GLU A 23 7.09 16.46 -5.51
N ASP A 24 6.18 15.80 -6.23
CA ASP A 24 5.91 15.97 -7.66
C ASP A 24 7.10 15.74 -8.63
N LYS A 25 8.26 15.30 -8.11
CA LYS A 25 9.49 15.08 -8.90
C LYS A 25 9.93 13.62 -8.81
N PHE A 26 9.29 12.79 -9.61
CA PHE A 26 9.65 11.39 -9.75
C PHE A 26 10.83 11.22 -10.72
N GLN A 27 11.99 10.87 -10.18
CA GLN A 27 13.24 10.72 -10.93
C GLN A 27 13.40 9.32 -11.53
N ALA A 28 12.73 8.33 -10.94
CA ALA A 28 12.86 6.94 -11.31
C ALA A 28 11.50 6.24 -11.38
N SER A 29 11.47 5.08 -12.02
CA SER A 29 10.30 4.21 -12.03
C SER A 29 10.69 2.74 -11.96
N ALA A 30 9.86 1.93 -11.32
CA ALA A 30 9.99 0.49 -11.26
C ALA A 30 8.72 -0.18 -11.79
N GLU A 31 8.88 -1.32 -12.47
CA GLU A 31 7.77 -2.12 -12.98
C GLU A 31 7.47 -3.27 -12.04
N GLY A 32 6.21 -3.37 -11.63
CA GLY A 32 5.72 -4.44 -10.79
C GLY A 32 5.11 -5.59 -11.58
N THR A 33 4.64 -6.58 -10.83
CA THR A 33 3.84 -7.68 -11.32
C THR A 33 2.41 -7.54 -10.82
N VAL A 34 1.46 -8.12 -11.56
CA VAL A 34 0.05 -8.15 -11.19
C VAL A 34 -0.42 -9.58 -11.07
N SER A 35 -1.24 -9.85 -10.07
CA SER A 35 -1.85 -11.15 -9.83
C SER A 35 -3.30 -10.98 -9.36
N ASN A 36 -4.09 -12.03 -9.42
CA ASN A 36 -5.39 -12.09 -8.78
C ASN A 36 -5.62 -13.51 -8.27
N TYR A 37 -6.59 -13.68 -7.40
CA TYR A 37 -6.98 -14.98 -6.90
C TYR A 37 -8.49 -15.16 -6.95
N THR A 38 -8.92 -16.41 -6.94
CA THR A 38 -10.32 -16.81 -6.84
C THR A 38 -10.49 -17.66 -5.59
N PHE A 39 -11.52 -17.38 -4.80
CA PHE A 39 -11.87 -18.13 -3.61
C PHE A 39 -13.37 -18.41 -3.62
N GLY A 40 -13.75 -19.64 -3.97
CA GLY A 40 -15.14 -19.98 -4.27
C GLY A 40 -15.67 -19.14 -5.44
N GLU A 41 -16.76 -18.43 -5.22
CA GLU A 41 -17.36 -17.52 -6.22
C GLU A 41 -16.75 -16.12 -6.19
N TYR A 42 -15.96 -15.79 -5.18
CA TYR A 42 -15.28 -14.51 -5.08
C TYR A 42 -14.04 -14.47 -5.99
N LYS A 43 -13.93 -13.42 -6.80
CA LYS A 43 -12.71 -13.05 -7.51
C LYS A 43 -12.15 -11.77 -6.90
N SER A 44 -10.85 -11.77 -6.60
CA SER A 44 -10.19 -10.56 -6.13
C SER A 44 -10.11 -9.51 -7.24
N GLY A 45 -9.88 -8.25 -6.85
CA GLY A 45 -9.31 -7.27 -7.79
C GLY A 45 -7.90 -7.67 -8.22
N TYR A 46 -7.25 -6.79 -8.97
CA TYR A 46 -5.89 -7.00 -9.45
C TYR A 46 -4.89 -6.49 -8.43
N ILE A 47 -4.08 -7.40 -7.89
CA ILE A 47 -3.12 -7.16 -6.83
C ILE A 47 -1.76 -6.91 -7.46
N HIS A 48 -1.23 -5.73 -7.24
CA HIS A 48 0.06 -5.29 -7.74
C HIS A 48 1.13 -5.44 -6.67
N HIS A 49 2.30 -5.90 -7.09
CA HIS A 49 3.51 -5.93 -6.29
C HIS A 49 4.67 -5.35 -7.10
N CYS A 50 5.26 -4.26 -6.62
CA CYS A 50 6.41 -3.63 -7.25
C CYS A 50 7.58 -3.56 -6.26
N LEU A 51 8.71 -4.14 -6.66
CA LEU A 51 9.96 -4.05 -5.90
C LEU A 51 10.71 -2.79 -6.32
N VAL A 52 10.89 -1.86 -5.37
CA VAL A 52 11.69 -0.65 -5.56
C VAL A 52 13.07 -0.86 -4.93
N GLU A 53 14.10 -0.82 -5.77
CA GLU A 53 15.50 -1.03 -5.41
C GLU A 53 16.33 0.25 -5.54
N GLY A 54 17.62 0.18 -5.17
CA GLY A 54 18.54 1.32 -5.31
C GLY A 54 18.22 2.52 -4.41
N LEU A 55 17.51 2.30 -3.31
CA LEU A 55 17.14 3.34 -2.35
C LEU A 55 18.29 3.66 -1.39
N GLU A 56 18.48 4.93 -1.09
CA GLU A 56 19.41 5.41 -0.07
C GLU A 56 18.83 5.21 1.34
N HIS A 57 19.70 5.03 2.34
CA HIS A 57 19.30 4.93 3.75
C HIS A 57 18.94 6.29 4.33
N ASN A 58 18.05 6.31 5.33
CA ASN A 58 17.63 7.53 6.03
C ASN A 58 17.12 8.64 5.09
N THR A 59 16.40 8.23 4.04
CA THR A 59 15.92 9.11 2.98
C THR A 59 14.42 8.98 2.83
N LYS A 60 13.73 10.12 2.79
CA LYS A 60 12.30 10.17 2.48
C LYS A 60 12.09 10.05 0.97
N TYR A 61 11.25 9.10 0.58
CA TYR A 61 10.84 8.87 -0.79
C TYR A 61 9.35 9.12 -0.95
N TYR A 62 9.01 9.87 -1.99
CA TYR A 62 7.66 10.04 -2.50
C TYR A 62 7.46 9.05 -3.65
N TYR A 63 6.28 8.45 -3.72
CA TYR A 63 5.94 7.55 -4.81
C TYR A 63 4.50 7.72 -5.26
N ARG A 64 4.27 7.43 -6.55
CA ARG A 64 2.97 7.45 -7.20
C ARG A 64 2.63 6.09 -7.77
N ILE A 65 1.38 5.68 -7.54
CA ILE A 65 0.76 4.50 -8.13
C ILE A 65 -0.47 4.90 -8.96
N GLY A 66 -0.88 4.03 -9.87
CA GLY A 66 -2.01 4.28 -10.77
C GLY A 66 -1.65 5.22 -11.93
N SER A 67 -2.67 5.58 -12.70
CA SER A 67 -2.54 6.39 -13.91
C SER A 67 -3.69 7.37 -14.07
N GLY A 68 -3.44 8.51 -14.74
CA GLY A 68 -4.44 9.54 -14.98
C GLY A 68 -5.03 10.10 -13.69
N ASP A 69 -6.34 10.36 -13.71
CA ASP A 69 -7.08 10.96 -12.59
C ASP A 69 -7.22 10.04 -11.37
N SER A 70 -6.91 8.74 -11.52
CA SER A 70 -6.92 7.76 -10.43
C SER A 70 -5.55 7.58 -9.77
N SER A 71 -4.56 8.39 -10.16
CA SER A 71 -3.24 8.34 -9.55
C SER A 71 -3.27 8.81 -8.10
N ARG A 72 -2.46 8.16 -7.26
CA ARG A 72 -2.36 8.47 -5.83
C ARG A 72 -0.90 8.54 -5.42
N GLU A 73 -0.59 9.52 -4.60
CA GLU A 73 0.76 9.78 -4.12
C GLU A 73 0.87 9.53 -2.62
N PHE A 74 1.99 8.95 -2.23
CA PHE A 74 2.30 8.56 -0.85
C PHE A 74 3.79 8.76 -0.60
N TRP A 75 4.23 8.53 0.62
CA TRP A 75 5.64 8.59 0.98
C TRP A 75 6.00 7.55 2.04
N PHE A 76 7.27 7.20 2.08
CA PHE A 76 7.88 6.41 3.13
C PHE A 76 9.31 6.93 3.41
N GLU A 77 9.88 6.53 4.53
CA GLU A 77 11.28 6.83 4.86
C GLU A 77 12.05 5.53 5.01
N THR A 78 13.20 5.43 4.35
CA THR A 78 14.06 4.26 4.48
C THR A 78 14.72 4.26 5.85
N PRO A 79 14.93 3.09 6.46
CA PRO A 79 15.61 3.01 7.74
C PRO A 79 17.06 3.55 7.62
N PRO A 80 17.66 3.98 8.74
CA PRO A 80 19.07 4.29 8.78
C PRO A 80 19.90 3.07 8.38
N LYS A 81 21.15 3.33 8.02
CA LYS A 81 22.11 2.26 7.73
C LYS A 81 22.26 1.37 8.97
N VAL A 82 22.36 0.05 8.75
CA VAL A 82 22.51 -0.92 9.83
C VAL A 82 23.89 -0.72 10.48
N GLU A 83 23.88 -0.18 11.70
CA GLU A 83 25.05 0.05 12.54
C GLU A 83 24.72 -0.38 13.97
N ALA A 84 25.74 -0.73 14.77
CA ALA A 84 25.56 -1.31 16.10
C ALA A 84 24.71 -0.42 17.04
N ASP A 85 24.83 0.91 16.88
CA ASP A 85 24.20 1.90 17.73
C ASP A 85 23.05 2.66 17.03
N ALA A 86 22.61 2.20 15.85
CA ALA A 86 21.55 2.88 15.11
C ALA A 86 20.20 2.76 15.84
N PRO A 87 19.60 3.87 16.31
CA PRO A 87 18.33 3.82 17.01
C PRO A 87 17.18 3.59 16.02
N TYR A 88 16.26 2.67 16.35
CA TYR A 88 15.04 2.47 15.58
C TYR A 88 13.86 2.17 16.51
N LYS A 89 12.68 2.68 16.16
CA LYS A 89 11.45 2.48 16.94
C LYS A 89 10.53 1.55 16.17
N PHE A 90 10.11 0.46 16.81
CA PHE A 90 9.14 -0.47 16.25
C PHE A 90 7.81 -0.32 16.99
N GLY A 91 6.74 -0.06 16.24
CA GLY A 91 5.37 -0.26 16.73
C GLY A 91 5.05 -1.75 16.75
N ILE A 92 4.66 -2.30 17.91
CA ILE A 92 4.27 -3.71 18.04
C ILE A 92 2.76 -3.76 18.21
N ILE A 93 2.07 -4.34 17.23
CA ILE A 93 0.62 -4.55 17.24
C ILE A 93 0.34 -6.02 16.95
N GLY A 94 -0.42 -6.67 17.83
CA GLY A 94 -0.85 -8.07 17.69
C GLY A 94 -2.38 -8.15 17.66
N ILE A 95 -2.92 -9.02 16.80
CA ILE A 95 -4.35 -9.17 16.47
C ILE A 95 -4.96 -7.86 15.98
N SER A 96 -4.79 -7.58 14.68
CA SER A 96 -5.60 -6.62 13.94
C SER A 96 -6.89 -7.28 13.46
N THR A 97 -7.75 -7.71 14.39
CA THR A 97 -9.12 -8.02 14.00
C THR A 97 -9.79 -6.70 13.66
N LEU A 98 -10.10 -6.50 12.37
CA LEU A 98 -10.96 -5.42 11.91
C LEU A 98 -12.30 -5.56 12.65
N MET A 99 -12.46 -4.87 13.78
CA MET A 99 -13.69 -4.89 14.55
C MET A 99 -14.73 -4.08 13.79
N LEU A 100 -15.41 -4.73 12.85
CA LEU A 100 -16.60 -4.19 12.22
C LEU A 100 -17.78 -5.12 12.49
N VAL A 101 -18.50 -4.72 13.54
CA VAL A 101 -19.96 -4.73 13.68
C VAL A 101 -20.66 -6.10 13.70
N TYR A 102 -21.09 -6.49 14.90
CA TYR A 102 -22.39 -7.16 15.05
C TYR A 102 -23.28 -6.33 15.99
N GLY A 103 -23.63 -5.12 15.54
CA GLY A 103 -24.90 -4.45 15.89
C GLY A 103 -25.79 -4.60 14.66
N GLY A 104 -26.82 -5.44 14.76
CA GLY A 104 -27.45 -6.10 13.63
C GLY A 104 -28.08 -5.18 12.59
N ILE A 105 -27.85 -5.48 11.31
CA ILE A 105 -28.74 -5.16 10.19
C ILE A 105 -28.63 -6.31 9.17
N HIS A 106 -29.79 -6.84 8.78
CA HIS A 106 -29.98 -7.95 7.84
C HIS A 106 -29.87 -7.43 6.39
N GLY A 107 -29.00 -8.00 5.56
CA GLY A 107 -28.99 -7.74 4.10
C GLY A 107 -27.65 -8.03 3.40
N PRO A 108 -27.65 -8.37 2.10
CA PRO A 108 -26.47 -8.83 1.34
C PRO A 108 -25.41 -7.75 1.02
N ASP A 109 -25.51 -6.55 1.60
CA ASP A 109 -24.68 -5.39 1.29
C ASP A 109 -23.33 -5.29 2.06
N LEU A 110 -22.96 -6.33 2.82
CA LEU A 110 -21.76 -6.29 3.67
C LEU A 110 -20.45 -6.21 2.86
N LEU A 111 -20.38 -6.86 1.68
CA LEU A 111 -19.14 -6.96 0.90
C LEU A 111 -18.72 -5.64 0.23
N ARG A 112 -19.68 -4.76 -0.11
CA ARG A 112 -19.37 -3.46 -0.73
C ARG A 112 -18.81 -2.43 0.27
N ARG A 113 -19.13 -2.55 1.57
CA ARG A 113 -18.69 -1.57 2.58
C ARG A 113 -17.33 -1.86 3.21
N VAL A 114 -16.87 -3.12 3.19
CA VAL A 114 -15.50 -3.46 3.62
C VAL A 114 -14.46 -2.77 2.73
N GLN A 115 -14.72 -2.66 1.42
CA GLN A 115 -13.86 -1.88 0.52
C GLN A 115 -13.79 -0.40 0.89
N HIS A 116 -14.90 0.20 1.35
CA HIS A 116 -14.92 1.63 1.70
C HIS A 116 -14.13 1.94 2.99
N ILE A 117 -14.05 0.98 3.93
CA ILE A 117 -13.31 1.16 5.19
C ILE A 117 -11.81 0.94 4.99
N SER A 118 -11.42 0.05 4.06
CA SER A 118 -10.02 -0.08 3.62
C SER A 118 -9.48 1.19 2.93
N HIS A 119 -10.35 2.05 2.38
CA HIS A 119 -9.95 3.32 1.77
C HIS A 119 -9.68 4.44 2.79
N GLY A 120 -10.15 4.31 4.04
CA GLY A 120 -10.07 5.36 5.06
C GLY A 120 -9.00 5.18 6.14
N TYR A 121 -8.52 3.95 6.37
CA TYR A 121 -7.53 3.65 7.42
C TYR A 121 -6.37 2.82 6.85
N GLY A 122 -5.76 3.32 5.78
CA GLY A 122 -4.52 2.78 5.26
C GLY A 122 -3.34 3.24 6.13
N LEU A 123 -2.96 2.44 7.14
CA LEU A 123 -1.61 2.30 7.69
C LEU A 123 -0.84 3.56 8.18
N GLN A 124 -1.43 4.75 8.12
CA GLN A 124 -0.77 6.02 8.50
C GLN A 124 -0.64 6.24 10.02
N GLU A 125 -1.26 5.41 10.85
CA GLU A 125 -1.21 5.58 12.32
C GLU A 125 -0.22 4.68 13.06
N ILE A 126 0.59 3.87 12.36
CA ILE A 126 1.58 3.00 13.04
C ILE A 126 2.99 3.63 13.06
N MET A 127 3.18 4.82 12.48
CA MET A 127 4.47 5.54 12.49
C MET A 127 4.38 7.00 12.97
N LYS A 128 3.62 7.27 14.03
CA LYS A 128 3.79 8.50 14.83
C LYS A 128 4.26 8.15 16.23
#